data_AF-A0A0B7MAA7-F1
#
_entry.id   AF-A0A0B7MAA7-F1
#
_cell.length_a   1.000
_cell.length_b   1.000
_cell.length_c   1.000
_cell.angle_alpha   90.00
_cell.angle_beta   90.00
_cell.angle_gamma   90.00
#
_symmetry.space_group_name_H-M   'P 1'
#
loop_
_entity.id
_entity.type
_entity.pdbx_description
1 polymer ?
#
loop_
_entity_poly.entity_id
_entity_poly.type
_entity_poly.pdbx_seq_one_letter_code
_entity_poly.pdbx_strand_id
1 'polypeptide(L)'
;MMIATVTTTTTTTVTTAASTTLAAGLGLLATLVLIALLVSKELAGAGVESSGSARTVTLSQAIDRVLNVAIVPLLFVFGAIVIVKVLEVLL
;
A
#
# COMPACT_ATOMS: atom_id res chain seq x y z
N MET A 1 36.37 -11.25 24.01
CA MET A 1 35.83 -11.16 22.64
C MET A 1 34.43 -11.75 22.50
N MET A 2 34.14 -12.90 23.12
CA MET A 2 32.83 -13.58 23.05
C MET A 2 31.62 -12.71 23.47
N ILE A 3 31.76 -11.88 24.52
CA ILE A 3 30.66 -11.02 24.99
C ILE A 3 30.28 -9.96 23.95
N ALA A 4 31.26 -9.40 23.23
CA ALA A 4 31.02 -8.44 22.16
C ALA A 4 30.28 -9.09 21.00
N THR A 5 30.66 -10.32 20.63
CA THR A 5 29.95 -11.10 19.61
C THR A 5 28.51 -11.38 20.02
N VAL A 6 28.25 -11.79 21.28
CA VAL A 6 26.89 -12.05 21.77
C VAL A 6 26.04 -10.78 21.82
N THR A 7 26.60 -9.66 22.27
CA THR A 7 25.89 -8.38 22.25
C THR A 7 25.59 -7.95 20.82
N THR A 8 26.56 -8.01 19.91
CA THR A 8 26.35 -7.66 18.50
C THR A 8 25.32 -8.58 17.84
N THR A 9 25.41 -9.90 18.01
CA THR A 9 24.45 -10.84 17.41
C THR A 9 23.05 -10.61 17.96
N THR A 10 22.91 -10.43 19.28
CA THR A 10 21.61 -10.16 19.91
C THR A 10 21.02 -8.84 19.45
N THR A 11 21.82 -7.77 19.34
CA THR A 11 21.34 -6.50 18.80
C THR A 11 20.91 -6.66 17.34
N THR A 12 21.70 -7.33 16.51
CA THR A 12 21.35 -7.53 15.10
C THR A 12 20.08 -8.37 14.93
N THR A 13 19.88 -9.44 15.68
CA THR A 13 18.68 -10.28 15.58
C THR A 13 17.43 -9.54 16.04
N VAL A 14 17.54 -8.76 17.13
CA VAL A 14 16.43 -7.93 17.62
C VAL A 14 16.08 -6.83 16.60
N THR A 15 17.07 -6.16 16.04
CA THR A 15 16.84 -5.13 15.01
C THR A 15 16.23 -5.72 13.74
N THR A 16 16.72 -6.87 13.27
CA THR A 16 16.16 -7.54 12.09
C THR A 16 14.70 -7.97 12.34
N ALA A 17 14.38 -8.57 13.49
CA ALA A 17 13.03 -9.00 13.84
C ALA A 17 12.04 -7.82 13.95
N ALA A 18 12.47 -6.70 14.52
CA ALA A 18 11.65 -5.48 14.57
C ALA A 18 11.37 -4.93 13.16
N SER A 19 12.40 -4.94 12.30
CA SER A 19 12.33 -4.45 10.92
C SER A 19 11.36 -5.27 10.06
N THR A 20 11.43 -6.60 10.12
CA THR A 20 10.52 -7.49 9.37
C THR A 20 9.07 -7.36 9.83
N THR A 21 8.84 -7.19 11.14
CA THR A 21 7.49 -7.01 11.68
C THR A 21 6.83 -5.72 11.16
N LEU A 22 7.58 -4.61 11.15
CA LEU A 22 7.10 -3.34 10.60
C LEU A 22 6.87 -3.43 9.09
N ALA A 23 7.78 -4.04 8.34
CA ALA A 23 7.65 -4.21 6.89
C ALA A 23 6.44 -5.08 6.50
N ALA A 24 6.17 -6.16 7.25
CA ALA A 24 5.00 -7.00 7.05
C ALA A 24 3.69 -6.23 7.29
N GLY A 25 3.64 -5.40 8.34
CA GLY A 25 2.50 -4.55 8.64
C GLY A 25 2.25 -3.48 7.56
N LEU A 26 3.31 -2.86 7.03
CA LEU A 26 3.20 -1.87 5.95
C LEU A 26 2.64 -2.47 4.66
N GLY A 27 3.06 -3.68 4.29
CA GLY A 27 2.53 -4.38 3.11
C GLY A 27 1.03 -4.62 3.21
N LEU A 28 0.56 -5.11 4.36
CA LEU A 28 -0.86 -5.32 4.62
C LEU A 28 -1.65 -4.01 4.62
N LEU A 29 -1.14 -2.96 5.27
CA LEU A 29 -1.81 -1.67 5.29
C LEU A 29 -1.90 -1.06 3.88
N ALA A 30 -0.81 -1.13 3.12
CA ALA A 30 -0.77 -0.65 1.75
C ALA A 30 -1.82 -1.37 0.90
N THR A 31 -1.92 -2.71 0.98
CA THR A 31 -2.93 -3.47 0.21
C THR A 31 -4.35 -3.10 0.61
N LEU A 32 -4.65 -3.01 1.91
CA LEU A 32 -5.99 -2.65 2.39
C LEU A 32 -6.42 -1.25 1.93
N VAL A 33 -5.51 -0.27 2.02
CA VAL A 33 -5.79 1.10 1.55
C VAL A 33 -6.02 1.11 0.04
N LEU A 34 -5.22 0.36 -0.72
CA LEU A 34 -5.35 0.28 -2.17
C LEU A 34 -6.69 -0.34 -2.58
N ILE A 35 -7.09 -1.43 -1.93
CA ILE A 35 -8.41 -2.07 -2.14
C ILE A 35 -9.54 -1.08 -1.83
N ALA A 36 -9.47 -0.39 -0.68
CA ALA A 36 -10.50 0.58 -0.30
C ALA A 36 -10.64 1.74 -1.31
N LEU A 37 -9.52 2.25 -1.84
CA LEU A 37 -9.51 3.31 -2.85
C LEU A 37 -10.03 2.82 -4.20
N LEU A 38 -9.64 1.62 -4.64
CA LEU A 38 -10.15 1.03 -5.88
C LEU A 38 -11.66 0.78 -5.81
N VAL A 39 -12.16 0.22 -4.70
CA VAL A 39 -13.60 0.04 -4.47
C VAL A 39 -14.33 1.38 -4.50
N SER A 40 -13.78 2.40 -3.83
CA SER A 40 -14.36 3.75 -3.84
C SER A 40 -14.41 4.35 -5.25
N LYS A 41 -13.43 4.04 -6.11
CA LYS A 41 -13.37 4.52 -7.51
C LYS A 41 -14.49 3.90 -8.34
N GLU A 42 -14.63 2.58 -8.26
CA GLU A 42 -15.65 1.85 -9.03
C GLU A 42 -17.06 2.23 -8.56
N LEU A 43 -17.28 2.42 -7.25
CA LEU A 43 -18.56 2.92 -6.72
C LEU A 43 -18.87 4.36 -7.16
N ALA A 44 -17.87 5.24 -7.18
CA ALA A 44 -18.03 6.62 -7.64
C ALA A 44 -18.32 6.71 -9.15
N GLY A 45 -17.79 5.79 -9.95
CA GLY A 45 -18.14 5.63 -11.37
C GLY A 45 -19.58 5.17 -11.56
N ALA A 46 -19.99 4.10 -10.86
CA ALA A 46 -21.33 3.54 -10.96
C ALA A 46 -22.45 4.53 -10.55
N GLY A 47 -22.19 5.42 -9.59
CA GLY A 47 -23.17 6.44 -9.15
C GLY A 47 -23.48 7.52 -10.20
N VAL A 48 -22.60 7.72 -11.18
CA VAL A 48 -22.72 8.77 -12.22
C VAL A 48 -23.58 8.31 -13.36
N GLU A 49 -23.44 7.04 -13.73
CA GLU A 49 -24.23 6.38 -14.77
C GLU A 49 -25.73 6.40 -14.44
N SER A 50 -26.08 6.43 -13.16
CA SER A 50 -27.46 6.41 -12.66
C SER A 50 -28.09 7.81 -12.50
N SER A 51 -27.29 8.88 -12.43
CA SER A 51 -27.76 10.23 -12.15
C SER A 51 -27.29 11.21 -13.22
N GLY A 52 -28.06 11.32 -14.31
CA GLY A 52 -27.80 12.19 -15.48
C GLY A 52 -27.88 13.71 -15.23
N SER A 53 -27.50 14.18 -14.04
CA SER A 53 -27.55 15.59 -13.67
C SER A 53 -26.18 16.26 -13.84
N ALA A 54 -26.09 17.42 -14.49
CA ALA A 54 -24.81 18.10 -14.77
C ALA A 54 -23.94 18.39 -13.51
N ARG A 55 -24.54 18.44 -12.32
CA ARG A 55 -23.86 18.63 -11.03
C ARG A 55 -23.16 17.37 -10.50
N THR A 56 -23.71 16.18 -10.79
CA THR A 56 -23.11 14.90 -10.36
C THR A 56 -21.88 14.56 -11.21
N VAL A 57 -21.88 14.97 -12.48
CA VAL A 57 -20.73 14.84 -13.40
C VAL A 57 -19.50 15.59 -12.87
N THR A 58 -19.66 16.82 -12.38
CA THR A 58 -18.53 17.60 -11.85
C THR A 58 -17.95 17.06 -10.54
N LEU A 59 -18.80 16.51 -9.67
CA LEU A 59 -18.36 15.92 -8.41
C LEU A 59 -17.65 14.57 -8.64
N SER A 60 -18.18 13.76 -9.54
CA SER A 60 -17.52 12.51 -9.92
C SER A 60 -16.15 12.72 -10.53
N GLN A 61 -16.02 13.68 -11.44
CA GLN A 61 -14.72 13.95 -12.06
C GLN A 61 -13.68 14.44 -11.05
N ALA A 62 -14.10 15.15 -10.01
CA ALA A 62 -13.22 15.52 -8.89
C ALA A 62 -12.82 14.31 -8.04
N ILE A 63 -13.77 13.41 -7.72
CA ILE A 63 -13.52 12.19 -6.95
C ILE A 63 -12.58 11.26 -7.73
N ASP A 64 -12.82 11.07 -9.02
CA ASP A 64 -12.02 10.21 -9.89
C ASP A 64 -10.57 10.75 -10.02
N ARG A 65 -10.40 12.08 -10.07
CA ARG A 65 -9.07 12.71 -10.09
C ARG A 65 -8.33 12.54 -8.76
N VAL A 66 -9.02 12.70 -7.63
CA VAL A 66 -8.43 12.51 -6.29
C VAL A 66 -8.05 11.05 -6.06
N LEU A 67 -8.95 10.12 -6.42
CA LEU A 67 -8.69 8.69 -6.29
C LEU A 67 -7.56 8.27 -7.21
N ASN A 68 -7.52 8.73 -8.46
CA ASN A 68 -6.42 8.41 -9.36
C ASN A 68 -5.07 8.95 -8.84
N VAL A 69 -5.03 10.17 -8.29
CA VAL A 69 -3.82 10.75 -7.67
C VAL A 69 -3.37 9.94 -6.45
N ALA A 70 -4.28 9.34 -5.68
CA ALA A 70 -3.93 8.48 -4.55
C ALA A 70 -3.56 7.04 -4.96
N ILE A 71 -4.26 6.48 -5.94
CA ILE A 71 -4.12 5.09 -6.42
C ILE A 71 -2.78 4.90 -7.13
N VAL A 72 -2.37 5.81 -8.02
CA VAL A 72 -1.13 5.67 -8.80
C VAL A 72 0.13 5.52 -7.93
N PRO A 73 0.42 6.42 -6.96
CA PRO A 73 1.57 6.24 -6.07
C PRO A 73 1.41 5.02 -5.14
N LEU A 74 0.20 4.70 -4.68
CA LEU A 74 -0.02 3.49 -3.87
C LEU A 74 0.21 2.19 -4.66
N LEU A 75 -0.17 2.14 -5.94
CA LEU A 75 0.13 1.02 -6.85
C LEU A 75 1.63 0.87 -7.07
N PHE A 76 2.35 1.98 -7.17
CA PHE A 76 3.80 1.94 -7.27
C PHE A 76 4.44 1.37 -5.99
N VAL A 77 4.00 1.82 -4.82
CA VAL A 77 4.46 1.31 -3.52
C VAL A 77 4.12 -0.18 -3.38
N PHE A 78 2.89 -0.58 -3.70
CA PHE A 78 2.46 -1.97 -3.65
C PHE A 78 3.28 -2.85 -4.60
N GLY A 79 3.50 -2.39 -5.84
CA GLY A 79 4.34 -3.08 -6.82
C GLY A 79 5.77 -3.26 -6.33
N ALA A 80 6.38 -2.22 -5.74
CA ALA A 80 7.72 -2.31 -5.15
C ALA A 80 7.77 -3.33 -4.00
N ILE A 81 6.76 -3.36 -3.12
CA ILE A 81 6.67 -4.36 -2.04
C ILE A 81 6.57 -5.78 -2.60
N VAL A 82 5.73 -5.99 -3.62
CA VAL A 82 5.59 -7.30 -4.28
C VAL A 82 6.91 -7.74 -4.92
N ILE A 83 7.62 -6.85 -5.62
CA ILE A 83 8.92 -7.17 -6.22
C ILE A 83 9.92 -7.61 -5.14
N VAL A 84 10.02 -6.88 -4.03
CA VAL A 84 10.91 -7.25 -2.92
C VAL A 84 10.52 -8.62 -2.36
N LYS A 85 9.22 -8.89 -2.17
CA LYS A 85 8.74 -10.19 -1.66
C LYS A 85 9.00 -11.35 -2.62
N VAL A 86 8.88 -11.11 -3.92
CA VAL A 86 9.18 -12.12 -4.95
C VAL A 86 10.68 -12.39 -4.98
N LEU A 87 11.53 -11.36 -4.94
CA LEU A 87 12.98 -11.52 -4.86
C LEU A 87 13.40 -12.27 -3.60
N GLU A 88 12.78 -12.01 -2.45
CA GLU A 88 13.03 -12.72 -1.19
C GLU A 88 12.69 -14.22 -1.25
N VAL A 89 11.77 -14.63 -2.12
CA VAL A 89 11.42 -16.05 -2.33
C VAL A 89 12.34 -16.71 -3.37
N LEU A 90 12.79 -15.94 -4.38
CA LEU A 90 13.60 -16.45 -5.49
C LEU A 90 15.10 -16.46 -5.23
N LEU A 91 15.60 -15.60 -4.32
CA LEU A 91 17.00 -15.52 -3.87
C LEU A 91 17.19 -16.26 -2.55
#